data_AF-A0A822CE62-F1
#
_entry.id   AF-A0A822CE62-F1
#
_cell.length_a   1.000
_cell.length_b   1.000
_cell.length_c   1.000
_cell.angle_alpha   90.00
_cell.angle_beta   90.00
_cell.angle_gamma   90.00
#
_symmetry.space_group_name_H-M   'P 1'
#
loop_
_entity.id
_entity.type
_entity.pdbx_description
1 polymer ?
#
loop_
_entity_poly.entity_id
_entity_poly.type
_entity_poly.pdbx_seq_one_letter_code
_entity_poly.pdbx_strand_id
1 'polypeptide(L)' 'MNRRVVRWPRRNRDIEKETLISNITCAGLAIDGNGYLYFVDSQEHEVRRYRIGDTIGTVVAGGNENGTR' A
#
# COMPACT_ATOMS: atom_id res chain seq x y z
N MET A 1 -12.25 11.67 1.26
CA MET A 1 -10.91 11.23 0.80
C MET A 1 -10.90 9.73 0.61
N ASN A 2 -10.25 9.22 -0.43
CA ASN A 2 -10.13 7.79 -0.68
C ASN A 2 -8.97 7.23 0.16
N ARG A 3 -9.26 6.46 1.21
CA ARG A 3 -8.25 5.90 2.14
C ARG A 3 -7.99 4.42 1.86
N ARG A 4 -7.64 4.09 0.62
CA ARG A 4 -7.40 2.70 0.20
C ARG A 4 -6.56 2.59 -1.07
N VAL A 5 -5.88 1.46 -1.20
CA VAL A 5 -5.29 0.99 -2.46
C VAL A 5 -6.23 -0.02 -3.09
N VAL A 6 -6.52 0.17 -4.37
CA VAL A 6 -7.36 -0.74 -5.17
C VAL A 6 -6.56 -1.30 -6.33
N ARG A 7 -6.80 -2.57 -6.64
CA ARG A 7 -6.27 -3.25 -7.84
C ARG A 7 -7.39 -3.37 -8.86
N TRP A 8 -7.10 -2.90 -10.08
CA TRP A 8 -8.02 -3.00 -11.20
C TRP A 8 -7.58 -4.10 -12.18
N PRO A 9 -8.49 -4.98 -12.60
CA PRO A 9 -8.20 -5.95 -13.65
C PRO A 9 -8.05 -5.23 -15.00
N ARG A 10 -6.97 -5.56 -15.72
CA ARG A 10 -6.65 -4.90 -17.00
C ARG A 10 -7.40 -5.46 -18.22
N ARG A 11 -7.77 -6.73 -18.19
CA ARG A 11 -8.29 -7.46 -19.37
C ARG A 11 -9.78 -7.79 -19.28
N ASN A 12 -10.33 -7.92 -18.08
CA ASN A 12 -11.72 -8.31 -17.89
C ASN A 12 -12.45 -7.22 -17.12
N ARG A 13 -13.30 -6.46 -17.81
CA ARG A 13 -14.04 -5.32 -17.24
C ARG A 13 -15.19 -5.76 -16.34
N ASP A 14 -15.58 -7.04 -16.41
CA ASP A 14 -16.64 -7.63 -15.59
C ASP A 14 -16.13 -8.07 -14.20
N ILE A 15 -14.81 -8.05 -13.98
CA ILE A 15 -14.22 -8.33 -12.68
C ILE A 15 -14.21 -7.02 -11.87
N GLU A 16 -14.89 -7.05 -10.72
CA GLU A 16 -14.90 -5.95 -9.77
C GLU A 16 -13.49 -5.62 -9.26
N LYS A 17 -13.27 -4.34 -8.97
CA LYS A 17 -12.01 -3.88 -8.37
C LYS A 17 -11.82 -4.52 -7.00
N GLU A 18 -10.60 -4.93 -6.71
CA GLU A 18 -10.23 -5.48 -5.41
C GLU A 18 -9.66 -4.36 -4.53
N THR A 19 -10.13 -4.25 -3.29
CA THR A 19 -9.47 -3.38 -2.30
C THR A 19 -8.38 -4.20 -1.62
N LEU A 20 -7.12 -3.85 -1.87
CA LEU A 20 -5.98 -4.55 -1.27
C LEU A 20 -5.74 -4.08 0.16
N ILE A 21 -5.75 -2.76 0.36
CA ILE A 21 -5.42 -2.13 1.64
C ILE A 21 -6.42 -1.01 1.90
N SER A 22 -6.94 -0.93 3.11
CA SER A 22 -7.87 0.12 3.55
C SER A 22 -7.32 0.87 4.77
N ASN A 23 -7.95 2.01 5.08
CA ASN A 23 -7.63 2.90 6.21
C ASN A 23 -6.27 3.62 6.17
N ILE A 24 -5.57 3.58 5.04
CA ILE A 24 -4.25 4.24 4.92
C ILE A 24 -4.35 5.64 4.31
N THR A 25 -3.35 6.48 4.60
CA THR A 25 -3.14 7.74 3.89
C THR A 25 -1.98 7.57 2.92
N CYS A 26 -2.28 7.00 1.75
CA CYS A 26 -1.27 6.70 0.75
C CYS A 26 -0.73 7.99 0.11
N ALA A 27 0.56 8.24 0.27
CA ALA A 27 1.26 9.32 -0.41
C ALA A 27 2.05 8.86 -1.65
N GLY A 28 2.34 7.55 -1.75
CA GLY A 28 3.09 6.97 -2.86
C GLY A 28 3.12 5.45 -2.79
N LEU A 29 3.36 4.80 -3.94
CA LEU A 29 3.39 3.35 -4.07
C LEU A 29 4.38 2.87 -5.14
N ALA A 30 4.98 1.70 -4.92
CA ALA A 30 5.90 1.03 -5.84
C ALA A 30 5.75 -0.50 -5.74
N ILE A 31 6.10 -1.23 -6.80
CA ILE A 31 6.11 -2.70 -6.81
C ILE A 31 7.49 -3.18 -7.23
N ASP A 32 8.06 -4.17 -6.53
CA ASP A 32 9.35 -4.77 -6.89
C ASP A 32 9.21 -5.96 -7.86
N GLY A 33 10.36 -6.49 -8.33
CA GLY A 33 10.39 -7.64 -9.24
C GLY A 33 9.90 -8.96 -8.61
N ASN A 34 9.79 -9.03 -7.29
CA ASN A 34 9.24 -10.18 -6.57
C ASN A 34 7.72 -10.05 -6.34
N GLY A 35 7.11 -8.92 -6.75
CA GLY A 35 5.68 -8.66 -6.61
C GLY A 35 5.27 -8.11 -5.25
N TYR A 36 6.21 -7.60 -4.44
CA TYR A 36 5.86 -6.88 -3.22
C TYR A 36 5.44 -5.44 -3.53
N LEU A 37 4.30 -5.03 -2.97
CA LEU A 37 3.81 -3.67 -2.98
C LEU A 37 4.39 -2.92 -1.78
N TYR A 38 5.01 -1.78 -2.05
CA TYR A 38 5.48 -0.84 -1.05
C TYR A 38 4.59 0.40 -1.13
N PHE A 39 4.19 0.92 0.02
CA PHE A 39 3.45 2.17 0.08
C PHE A 39 3.85 2.98 1.31
N VAL A 40 3.70 4.30 1.18
CA VAL A 40 3.92 5.24 2.27
C VAL A 40 2.58 5.57 2.92
N ASP A 41 2.44 5.27 4.20
CA ASP A 41 1.35 5.80 5.02
C ASP A 41 1.83 7.08 5.70
N SER A 42 1.40 8.23 5.19
CA SER A 42 1.86 9.52 5.68
C SER A 42 1.26 9.91 7.03
N GLN A 43 0.18 9.28 7.48
CA GLN A 43 -0.35 9.53 8.83
C GLN A 43 0.47 8.80 9.88
N GLU A 44 0.90 7.58 9.57
CA GLU A 44 1.71 6.76 10.49
C GLU A 44 3.20 7.06 10.38
N HIS A 45 3.62 7.89 9.41
CA HIS A 45 5.04 8.13 9.09
C HIS A 45 5.81 6.84 8.82
N GLU A 46 5.18 5.93 8.06
CA GLU A 46 5.70 4.58 7.83
C GLU A 46 5.76 4.24 6.33
N VAL A 47 6.78 3.47 5.98
CA VAL A 47 6.82 2.70 4.73
C VAL A 47 6.46 1.27 5.06
N ARG A 48 5.40 0.77 4.43
CA ARG A 48 4.92 -0.59 4.61
C ARG A 48 5.14 -1.40 3.33
N ARG A 49 5.56 -2.65 3.50
CA ARG A 49 5.66 -3.65 2.44
C ARG A 49 4.52 -4.66 2.59
N TYR A 50 3.96 -5.08 1.47
CA TYR A 50 2.80 -5.96 1.42
C TYR A 50 2.94 -6.94 0.25
N ARG A 51 2.70 -8.23 0.48
CA ARG A 51 2.56 -9.19 -0.63
C ARG A 51 1.11 -9.23 -1.06
N ILE A 52 0.85 -9.22 -2.37
CA ILE A 52 -0.52 -9.35 -2.88
C ILE A 52 -1.12 -10.67 -2.36
N GLY A 53 -2.23 -10.57 -1.62
CA GLY A 53 -2.90 -11.69 -0.97
C GLY A 53 -2.66 -11.79 0.55
N ASP A 54 -1.70 -11.05 1.11
CA ASP A 54 -1.57 -10.90 2.55
C ASP A 54 -2.76 -10.08 3.09
N THR A 55 -2.93 -9.97 4.40
CA THR A 55 -3.90 -9.04 5.01
C THR A 55 -3.22 -8.00 5.89
N ILE A 56 -1.94 -8.21 6.22
CA ILE A 56 -1.15 -7.38 7.13
C ILE A 56 0.14 -7.00 6.43
N GLY A 57 0.38 -5.70 6.28
CA GLY A 57 1.65 -5.16 5.78
C GLY A 57 2.71 -5.15 6.88
N THR A 58 3.97 -5.37 6.50
CA THR A 58 5.13 -5.23 7.38
C THR A 58 5.68 -3.81 7.29
N VAL A 59 5.89 -3.14 8.42
CA VAL A 59 6.63 -1.87 8.46
C VAL A 59 8.10 -2.16 8.15
N VAL A 60 8.63 -1.52 7.11
CA VAL A 60 10.03 -1.71 6.66
C VAL A 60 10.90 -0.48 6.90
N ALA A 61 10.29 0.68 7.15
CA ALA A 61 10.95 1.90 7.60
C ALA A 61 9.93 2.85 8.25
N GLY A 62 10.39 3.73 9.14
CA GLY A 62 9.54 4.68 9.86
C GLY A 62 8.92 4.12 11.14
N GLY A 63 7.87 4.77 11.64
CA GLY A 63 7.18 4.39 12.88
C GLY A 63 7.66 5.13 14.14
N ASN A 64 8.68 5.99 14.02
CA ASN A 64 9.16 6.90 15.07
C ASN A 64 9.01 8.36 14.60
N GLU A 65 7.79 8.72 14.21
CA GLU A 65 7.44 10.06 13.71
C GLU A 65 8.24 10.48 12.45
N ASN A 66 8.17 11.78 12.12
CA ASN A 66 8.78 12.33 10.93
C ASN A 66 10.31 12.43 11.10
N GLY A 67 11.06 11.74 10.24
CA GLY A 67 12.52 11.77 10.28
C GLY A 67 13.07 13.18 10.11
N THR A 68 13.85 13.66 11.08
CA THR A 68 14.59 14.91 10.98
C THR A 68 15.89 14.62 10.21
N ARG A 69 15.92 15.06 8.96
CA ARG A 69 17.04 14.99 8.00
C ARG A 69 18.46 14.87 8.58
#